data_AF-A0A936TAE9-F1
#
_entry.id   AF-A0A936TAE9-F1
#
_cell.length_a   1.000
_cell.length_b   1.000
_cell.length_c   1.000
_cell.angle_alpha   90.00
_cell.angle_beta   90.00
_cell.angle_gamma   90.00
#
_symmetry.space_group_name_H-M   'P 1'
#
loop_
_entity.id
_entity.type
_entity.pdbx_description
1 polymer ?
#
loop_
_entity_poly.entity_id
_entity_poly.type
_entity_poly.pdbx_seq_one_letter_code
_entity_poly.pdbx_strand_id
1 'polypeptide(L)'
;MEYIKNIFAFLFLALLISLGLHWIESNFIAEFLKSNLIIILLTLLAINTATVSILLSKLKEISEKHKDFNFEESYGSLKSSLTEQIVLICFGFIVLILADSKIIQAKLPYQEIIFNTLNTAIFIYSVDILRDTGKAIFIIVDFEKKK
;
A
#
# COMPACT_ATOMS: atom_id res chain seq x y z
N MET A 1 -12.23 9.35 7.95
CA MET A 1 -12.93 9.77 6.71
C MET A 1 -11.96 9.99 5.55
N GLU A 2 -10.72 10.43 5.79
CA GLU A 2 -9.68 10.55 4.74
C GLU A 2 -9.21 9.21 4.16
N TYR A 3 -8.99 8.18 4.98
CA TYR A 3 -8.60 6.85 4.49
C TYR A 3 -9.56 6.27 3.44
N ILE A 4 -10.86 6.38 3.68
CA ILE A 4 -11.89 5.92 2.74
C ILE A 4 -11.83 6.72 1.43
N LYS A 5 -11.64 8.05 1.52
CA LYS A 5 -11.46 8.91 0.34
C LYS A 5 -10.23 8.50 -0.47
N ASN A 6 -9.12 8.17 0.20
CA ASN A 6 -7.89 7.75 -0.45
C ASN A 6 -8.08 6.40 -1.16
N ILE A 7 -8.74 5.43 -0.53
CA ILE A 7 -9.06 4.14 -1.16
C ILE A 7 -9.88 4.35 -2.44
N PHE A 8 -10.94 5.18 -2.38
CA PHE A 8 -11.72 5.49 -3.57
C PHE A 8 -10.90 6.24 -4.64
N ALA A 9 -10.01 7.14 -4.24
CA ALA A 9 -9.11 7.83 -5.16
C ALA A 9 -8.15 6.87 -5.86
N PHE A 10 -7.57 5.90 -5.14
CA PHE A 10 -6.68 4.89 -5.72
C PHE A 10 -7.43 3.91 -6.62
N LEU A 11 -8.65 3.50 -6.24
CA LEU A 11 -9.52 2.70 -7.10
C LEU A 11 -9.88 3.45 -8.38
N PHE A 12 -10.24 4.73 -8.27
CA PHE A 12 -10.55 5.56 -9.43
C PHE A 12 -9.34 5.75 -10.34
N LEU A 13 -8.16 6.04 -9.78
CA LEU A 13 -6.93 6.16 -10.54
C LEU A 13 -6.57 4.83 -11.23
N ALA A 14 -6.71 3.70 -10.53
CA ALA A 14 -6.47 2.38 -11.08
C ALA A 14 -7.46 2.03 -12.21
N LEU A 15 -8.71 2.49 -12.10
CA LEU A 15 -9.72 2.32 -13.14
C LEU A 15 -9.34 3.12 -14.39
N LEU A 16 -8.92 4.39 -14.22
CA LEU A 16 -8.46 5.22 -15.34
C LEU A 16 -7.25 4.60 -16.04
N ILE A 17 -6.28 4.07 -15.28
CA ILE A 17 -5.13 3.35 -15.83
C ILE A 17 -5.61 2.11 -16.59
N SER A 18 -6.51 1.31 -16.02
CA SER A 18 -7.01 0.09 -16.65
C SER A 18 -7.79 0.35 -17.94
N LEU A 19 -8.62 1.40 -17.96
CA LEU A 19 -9.33 1.85 -19.16
C LEU A 19 -8.37 2.39 -20.21
N GLY A 20 -7.36 3.17 -19.79
CA GLY A 20 -6.31 3.68 -20.69
C GLY A 20 -5.53 2.55 -21.35
N LEU A 21 -5.12 1.54 -20.58
CA LEU A 21 -4.46 0.33 -21.08
C LEU A 21 -5.33 -0.44 -22.08
N HIS A 22 -6.62 -0.60 -21.77
CA HIS A 22 -7.55 -1.25 -22.68
C HIS A 22 -7.69 -0.47 -23.99
N TRP A 23 -7.73 0.87 -23.93
CA TRP A 23 -7.85 1.72 -25.13
C TRP A 23 -6.62 1.67 -26.04
N ILE A 24 -5.42 1.48 -25.47
CA ILE A 24 -4.18 1.33 -26.23
C ILE A 24 -3.81 -0.14 -26.50
N GLU A 25 -4.71 -1.08 -26.22
CA GLU A 25 -4.52 -2.53 -26.38
C GLU A 25 -3.24 -3.06 -25.68
N SER A 26 -2.90 -2.51 -24.51
CA SER A 26 -1.71 -2.90 -23.74
C SER A 26 -2.04 -3.77 -22.53
N ASN A 27 -1.39 -4.93 -22.45
CA ASN A 27 -1.48 -5.83 -21.30
C ASN A 27 -0.33 -5.65 -20.29
N PHE A 28 0.51 -4.64 -20.47
CA PHE A 28 1.77 -4.51 -19.73
C PHE A 28 1.59 -4.58 -18.20
N ILE A 29 0.73 -3.72 -17.62
CA ILE A 29 0.51 -3.71 -16.16
C ILE A 29 -0.21 -4.98 -15.71
N ALA A 30 -1.15 -5.49 -16.49
CA ALA A 30 -1.91 -6.68 -16.14
C ALA A 30 -0.98 -7.91 -16.02
N GLU A 31 -0.11 -8.14 -17.00
CA GLU A 31 0.87 -9.24 -16.99
C GLU A 31 1.94 -9.06 -15.93
N PHE A 32 2.44 -7.83 -15.78
CA PHE A 32 3.43 -7.49 -14.76
C PHE A 32 2.89 -7.75 -13.35
N LEU A 33 1.71 -7.24 -13.02
CA LEU A 33 1.11 -7.42 -11.70
C LEU A 33 0.63 -8.85 -11.47
N LYS A 34 0.08 -9.53 -12.49
CA LYS A 34 -0.27 -10.96 -12.37
C LYS A 34 0.94 -11.80 -11.94
N SER A 35 2.11 -11.49 -12.47
CA SER A 35 3.33 -12.27 -12.21
C SER A 35 4.08 -11.83 -10.95
N ASN A 36 4.00 -10.56 -10.58
CA ASN A 36 4.92 -9.99 -9.58
C ASN A 36 4.22 -9.32 -8.38
N LEU A 37 2.90 -9.13 -8.38
CA LEU A 37 2.22 -8.34 -7.35
C LEU A 37 2.56 -8.83 -5.94
N ILE A 38 2.46 -10.13 -5.67
CA ILE A 38 2.76 -10.67 -4.34
C ILE A 38 4.22 -10.42 -3.92
N ILE A 39 5.17 -10.62 -4.83
CA ILE A 39 6.60 -10.39 -4.56
C ILE A 39 6.84 -8.91 -4.24
N ILE A 40 6.20 -8.00 -4.99
CA ILE A 40 6.26 -6.56 -4.76
C ILE A 40 5.67 -6.22 -3.39
N LEU A 41 4.48 -6.73 -3.04
CA LEU A 41 3.84 -6.45 -1.76
C LEU A 41 4.67 -6.95 -0.57
N LEU A 42 5.27 -8.14 -0.67
CA LEU A 42 6.18 -8.68 0.35
C LEU A 42 7.45 -7.83 0.47
N THR A 43 7.99 -7.37 -0.66
CA THR A 43 9.16 -6.48 -0.68
C THR A 43 8.84 -5.13 -0.01
N LEU A 44 7.68 -4.55 -0.32
CA LEU A 44 7.22 -3.31 0.31
C LEU A 44 6.97 -3.51 1.81
N LEU A 45 6.42 -4.65 2.25
CA LEU A 45 6.27 -4.98 3.66
C LEU A 45 7.64 -5.02 4.37
N ALA A 46 8.65 -5.63 3.75
CA ALA A 46 9.99 -5.69 4.33
C ALA A 46 10.60 -4.28 4.48
N ILE A 47 10.47 -3.44 3.46
CA ILE A 47 10.93 -2.04 3.50
C ILE A 47 10.16 -1.25 4.56
N ASN A 48 8.83 -1.38 4.62
CA ASN A 48 8.00 -0.68 5.61
C ASN A 48 8.34 -1.14 7.03
N THR A 49 8.59 -2.44 7.25
CA THR A 49 9.02 -2.98 8.55
C THR A 49 10.36 -2.39 9.00
N ALA A 50 11.34 -2.29 8.10
CA ALA A 50 12.62 -1.64 8.40
C ALA A 50 12.42 -0.14 8.74
N THR A 51 11.59 0.55 7.94
CA THR A 51 11.27 1.98 8.11
C THR A 51 10.57 2.25 9.45
N VAL A 52 9.55 1.46 9.79
CA VAL A 52 8.85 1.51 11.09
C VAL A 52 9.81 1.26 12.24
N SER A 53 10.72 0.28 12.12
CA SER A 53 11.69 -0.03 13.18
C SER A 53 12.61 1.16 13.48
N ILE A 54 13.06 1.87 12.44
CA ILE A 54 13.85 3.11 12.57
C ILE A 54 13.02 4.20 13.25
N LEU A 55 11.78 4.42 12.81
CA LEU A 55 10.87 5.41 13.39
C LEU A 55 10.60 5.14 14.87
N LEU A 56 10.27 3.90 15.23
CA LEU A 56 10.03 3.51 16.62
C LEU A 56 11.23 3.80 17.51
N SER A 57 12.44 3.45 17.03
CA SER A 57 13.69 3.71 17.75
C SER A 57 13.89 5.20 18.00
N LYS A 58 13.60 6.04 17.00
CA LYS A 58 13.73 7.50 17.09
C LYS A 58 12.68 8.15 17.97
N LEU A 59 11.42 7.74 17.85
CA LEU A 59 10.35 8.22 18.73
C LEU A 59 10.63 7.88 20.20
N LYS A 60 11.15 6.67 20.46
CA LYS A 60 11.57 6.26 21.80
C LYS A 60 12.71 7.13 22.33
N GLU A 61 13.75 7.36 21.52
CA GLU A 61 14.86 8.25 21.87
C GLU A 61 14.38 9.67 22.24
N ILE A 62 13.44 10.22 21.47
CA ILE A 62 12.88 11.55 21.73
C ILE A 62 12.04 11.57 23.02
N SER A 63 11.22 10.55 23.26
CA SER A 63 10.40 10.44 24.46
C SER A 63 11.23 10.32 25.73
N GLU A 64 12.34 9.58 25.69
CA GLU A 64 13.28 9.46 26.80
C GLU A 64 14.01 10.78 27.10
N LYS A 65 14.36 11.55 26.06
CA LYS A 65 14.99 12.87 26.18
C LYS A 65 14.03 13.97 26.62
N HIS A 66 12.74 13.85 26.29
CA HIS A 66 11.74 14.86 26.57
C HIS A 66 10.47 14.23 27.15
N LYS A 67 10.37 14.24 28.49
CA LYS A 67 9.27 13.61 29.24
C LYS A 67 7.87 14.16 28.93
N ASP A 68 7.78 15.32 28.27
CA ASP A 68 6.52 15.96 27.90
C ASP A 68 5.92 15.39 26.60
N PHE A 69 6.67 14.59 25.84
CA PHE A 69 6.19 14.01 24.58
C PHE A 69 5.70 12.57 24.76
N ASN A 70 4.41 12.37 24.51
CA ASN A 70 3.77 11.06 24.45
C ASN A 70 3.52 10.67 22.99
N PHE A 71 4.07 9.53 22.56
CA PHE A 71 3.95 8.99 21.20
C PHE A 71 3.15 7.67 21.13
N GLU A 72 2.37 7.32 22.16
CA GLU A 72 1.56 6.09 22.17
C GLU A 72 0.63 5.97 20.95
N GLU A 73 0.02 7.07 20.52
CA GLU A 73 -0.80 7.08 19.30
C GLU A 73 0.04 6.79 18.05
N SER A 74 1.22 7.41 17.92
CA SER A 74 2.14 7.16 16.81
C SER A 74 2.61 5.71 16.77
N TYR A 75 2.89 5.09 17.93
CA TYR A 75 3.22 3.67 18.01
C TYR A 75 2.06 2.79 17.52
N GLY A 76 0.84 3.13 17.91
CA GLY A 76 -0.38 2.49 17.42
C GLY A 76 -0.53 2.59 15.90
N SER A 77 -0.37 3.79 15.33
CA SER A 77 -0.45 4.02 13.88
C SER A 77 0.63 3.28 13.09
N LEU A 78 1.87 3.23 13.59
CA LEU A 78 2.96 2.47 12.96
C LEU A 78 2.68 0.96 12.95
N LYS A 79 2.10 0.42 14.03
CA LYS A 79 1.64 -0.97 14.07
C LYS A 79 0.46 -1.21 13.11
N SER A 80 -0.47 -0.25 12.99
CA SER A 80 -1.58 -0.32 12.03
C SER A 80 -1.06 -0.39 10.60
N SER A 81 -0.09 0.45 10.23
CA SER A 81 0.52 0.45 8.89
C SER A 81 1.09 -0.92 8.49
N LEU A 82 1.79 -1.61 9.40
CA LEU A 82 2.29 -2.97 9.16
C LEU A 82 1.14 -3.97 8.98
N THR A 83 0.12 -3.86 9.82
CA THR A 83 -1.06 -4.74 9.77
C THR A 83 -1.84 -4.54 8.48
N GLU A 84 -2.05 -3.30 8.04
CA GLU A 84 -2.70 -2.96 6.78
C GLU A 84 -1.98 -3.57 5.58
N GLN A 85 -0.64 -3.53 5.57
CA GLN A 85 0.14 -4.11 4.48
C GLN A 85 0.05 -5.64 4.44
N ILE A 86 -0.01 -6.32 5.60
CA ILE A 86 -0.27 -7.77 5.68
C ILE A 86 -1.67 -8.10 5.16
N VAL A 87 -2.70 -7.35 5.59
CA VAL A 87 -4.08 -7.52 5.11
C VAL A 87 -4.14 -7.34 3.60
N LEU A 88 -3.43 -6.35 3.07
CA LEU A 88 -3.38 -6.04 1.65
C LEU A 88 -2.68 -7.15 0.83
N ILE A 89 -1.65 -7.81 1.38
CA ILE A 89 -1.04 -9.01 0.79
C ILE A 89 -2.06 -10.15 0.69
N CYS A 90 -2.75 -10.46 1.79
CA CYS A 90 -3.78 -11.50 1.82
C CYS A 90 -4.90 -11.19 0.81
N PHE A 91 -5.32 -9.93 0.74
CA PHE A 91 -6.31 -9.49 -0.22
C PHE A 91 -5.82 -9.61 -1.67
N GLY A 92 -4.56 -9.24 -1.95
CA GLY A 92 -3.91 -9.43 -3.25
C GLY A 92 -3.89 -10.89 -3.71
N PHE A 93 -3.61 -11.83 -2.80
CA PHE A 93 -3.72 -13.26 -3.11
C PHE A 93 -5.13 -13.65 -3.55
N ILE A 94 -6.14 -13.24 -2.80
CA ILE A 94 -7.54 -13.55 -3.11
C ILE A 94 -7.91 -12.97 -4.48
N VAL A 95 -7.57 -11.71 -4.75
CA VAL A 95 -7.87 -11.05 -6.03
C VAL A 95 -7.19 -11.76 -7.20
N LEU A 96 -5.92 -12.17 -7.08
CA LEU A 96 -5.22 -12.92 -8.12
C LEU A 96 -5.82 -14.31 -8.37
N ILE A 97 -6.19 -15.04 -7.31
CA ILE A 97 -6.85 -16.34 -7.42
C ILE A 97 -8.18 -16.20 -8.17
N LEU A 98 -8.97 -15.18 -7.83
CA LEU A 98 -10.24 -14.91 -8.48
C LEU A 98 -10.04 -14.48 -9.95
N ALA A 99 -9.01 -13.68 -10.25
CA ALA A 99 -8.69 -13.26 -11.61
C ALA A 99 -8.31 -14.44 -12.53
N ASP A 100 -7.64 -15.46 -12.00
CA ASP A 100 -7.25 -16.66 -12.76
C ASP A 100 -8.36 -17.73 -12.82
N SER A 101 -9.47 -17.54 -12.11
CA SER A 101 -10.56 -18.51 -12.03
C SER A 101 -11.36 -18.61 -13.33
N LYS A 102 -11.21 -19.73 -14.05
CA LYS A 102 -11.96 -20.05 -15.28
C LYS A 102 -13.47 -19.89 -15.16
N ILE A 103 -14.04 -20.13 -13.98
CA ILE A 103 -15.48 -19.97 -13.72
C ILE A 103 -15.89 -18.50 -13.82
N ILE A 104 -15.05 -17.60 -13.30
CA ILE A 104 -15.30 -16.16 -13.32
C ILE A 104 -15.11 -15.63 -14.74
N GLN A 105 -14.05 -16.08 -15.43
CA GLN A 105 -13.79 -15.67 -16.82
C GLN A 105 -14.96 -16.03 -17.75
N ALA A 106 -15.62 -17.17 -17.53
CA ALA A 106 -16.74 -17.60 -18.36
C ALA A 106 -18.05 -16.87 -18.05
N LYS A 107 -18.24 -16.33 -16.84
CA LYS A 107 -19.53 -15.80 -16.38
C LYS A 107 -19.57 -14.28 -16.26
N LEU A 108 -18.43 -13.62 -16.10
CA LEU A 108 -18.37 -12.20 -15.76
C LEU A 108 -17.80 -11.39 -16.92
N PRO A 109 -18.62 -10.60 -17.63
CA PRO A 109 -18.12 -9.73 -18.69
C PRO A 109 -17.21 -8.65 -18.09
N TYR A 110 -16.20 -8.24 -18.85
CA TYR A 110 -15.21 -7.21 -18.44
C TYR A 110 -14.41 -7.56 -17.17
N GLN A 111 -14.35 -8.84 -16.79
CA GLN A 111 -13.59 -9.27 -15.61
C GLN A 111 -12.12 -8.83 -15.63
N GLU A 112 -11.49 -8.79 -16.81
CA GLU A 112 -10.10 -8.35 -16.98
C GLU A 112 -9.92 -6.91 -16.50
N ILE A 113 -10.80 -6.00 -16.89
CA ILE A 113 -10.75 -4.59 -16.47
C ILE A 113 -10.94 -4.49 -14.96
N ILE A 114 -11.88 -5.25 -14.39
CA ILE A 114 -12.18 -5.23 -12.96
C ILE A 114 -10.98 -5.74 -12.15
N PHE A 115 -10.43 -6.91 -12.48
CA PHE A 115 -9.31 -7.48 -11.73
C PHE A 115 -8.01 -6.70 -11.97
N ASN A 116 -7.77 -6.18 -13.17
CA ASN A 116 -6.64 -5.29 -13.42
C ASN A 116 -6.74 -4.01 -12.60
N THR A 117 -7.95 -3.43 -12.49
CA THR A 117 -8.22 -2.27 -11.64
C THR A 117 -7.93 -2.60 -10.17
N LEU A 118 -8.44 -3.72 -9.67
CA LEU A 118 -8.21 -4.12 -8.27
C LEU A 118 -6.73 -4.36 -7.98
N ASN A 119 -6.03 -5.12 -8.82
CA ASN A 119 -4.60 -5.39 -8.66
C ASN A 119 -3.78 -4.09 -8.71
N THR A 120 -4.11 -3.18 -9.63
CA THR A 120 -3.47 -1.88 -9.76
C THR A 120 -3.74 -0.99 -8.53
N ALA A 121 -4.97 -0.99 -8.00
CA ALA A 121 -5.32 -0.24 -6.80
C ALA A 121 -4.59 -0.77 -5.56
N ILE A 122 -4.51 -2.11 -5.42
CA ILE A 122 -3.73 -2.77 -4.36
C ILE A 122 -2.26 -2.35 -4.44
N PHE A 123 -1.68 -2.40 -5.64
CA PHE A 123 -0.31 -1.95 -5.87
C PHE A 123 -0.11 -0.48 -5.47
N ILE A 124 -0.94 0.43 -5.99
CA ILE A 124 -0.83 1.88 -5.68
C ILE A 124 -0.99 2.12 -4.18
N TYR A 125 -1.99 1.51 -3.54
CA TYR A 125 -2.22 1.69 -2.11
C TYR A 125 -1.05 1.18 -1.27
N SER A 126 -0.44 0.05 -1.65
CA SER A 126 0.74 -0.48 -0.95
C SER A 126 1.95 0.45 -1.03
N VAL A 127 2.14 1.14 -2.15
CA VAL A 127 3.17 2.17 -2.32
C VAL A 127 2.84 3.41 -1.50
N ASP A 128 1.57 3.79 -1.42
CA ASP A 128 1.10 4.93 -0.63
C ASP A 128 1.37 4.74 0.87
N ILE A 129 1.09 3.55 1.41
CA ILE A 129 1.43 3.17 2.79
C ILE A 129 2.92 3.40 3.06
N LEU A 130 3.80 2.89 2.18
CA LEU A 130 5.24 3.08 2.34
C LEU A 130 5.64 4.56 2.24
N ARG A 131 5.03 5.32 1.32
CA ARG A 131 5.28 6.76 1.18
C ARG A 131 4.91 7.51 2.47
N ASP A 132 3.77 7.18 3.07
CA ASP A 132 3.31 7.81 4.30
C ASP A 132 4.29 7.56 5.46
N THR A 133 4.66 6.29 5.68
CA THR A 133 5.67 5.94 6.68
C THR A 133 7.01 6.61 6.39
N GLY A 134 7.45 6.65 5.13
CA GLY A 134 8.69 7.29 4.72
C GLY A 134 8.71 8.80 4.97
N LYS A 135 7.58 9.50 4.74
CA LYS A 135 7.45 10.94 5.05
C LYS A 135 7.63 11.23 6.53
N ALA A 136 7.16 10.34 7.41
CA ALA A 136 7.32 10.50 8.85
C ALA A 136 8.80 10.57 9.28
N ILE A 137 9.70 9.85 8.59
CA ILE A 137 11.14 9.92 8.87
C ILE A 137 11.66 11.34 8.66
N PHE A 138 11.30 11.96 7.53
CA PHE A 138 11.74 13.33 7.23
C PHE A 138 11.22 14.32 8.25
N ILE A 139 9.98 14.16 8.73
CA ILE A 139 9.41 15.00 9.78
C ILE A 139 10.22 14.90 11.08
N ILE A 140 10.61 13.69 11.49
CA ILE A 140 11.44 13.48 12.68
C ILE A 140 12.83 14.10 12.51
N VAL A 141 13.48 13.89 11.36
CA VAL A 141 14.80 14.48 11.07
C VAL A 141 14.74 16.01 11.10
N ASP A 142 13.69 16.61 10.53
CA ASP A 142 13.51 18.06 10.55
C ASP A 142 13.19 18.61 11.94
N PHE A 143 12.52 17.82 12.80
CA PHE A 143 12.32 18.16 14.21
C PHE A 143 13.65 18.19 14.98
N GLU A 144 14.51 17.17 14.79
CA GLU A 144 15.83 17.11 15.44
C GLU A 144 16.75 18.26 14.99
N LYS A 145 16.68 18.71 13.73
CA LYS A 145 17.49 19.83 13.23
C LYS A 145 17.10 21.21 13.78
N LYS A 146 15.84 21.38 14.22
CA LYS A 146 15.30 22.67 14.69
C LYS A 146 15.51 22.89 16.19
N LYS A 147 15.99 21.89 16.92
CA LYS A 147 16.42 21.98 18.32
C LYS A 147 17.93 22.02 18.42
#